data_AF-A0A1X0SAJ1-F1
#
_entry.id   AF-A0A1X0SAJ1-F1
#
_cell.length_a   1.000
_cell.length_b   1.000
_cell.length_c   1.000
_cell.angle_alpha   90.00
_cell.angle_beta   90.00
_cell.angle_gamma   90.00
#
_symmetry.space_group_name_H-M   'P 1'
#
loop_
_entity.id
_entity.type
_entity.pdbx_description
1 polymer ?
#
loop_
_entity_poly.entity_id
_entity_poly.type
_entity_poly.pdbx_seq_one_letter_code
_entity_poly.pdbx_strand_id
1 'polypeptide(L)'
;MTQTAIAYKDIKDPLKTLVDPSSKKNTADILCPKESCKCVILKRNTATLVERDASKLQLPASALPDNNIDQIEENAQFWLVGNMMDFENVGFSKTVDTTKNPKNM
;
A
#
# COMPACT_ATOMS: atom_id res chain seq x y z
N MET A 1 -7.78 -23.97 -9.09
CA MET A 1 -7.71 -24.06 -7.62
C MET A 1 -7.97 -22.68 -7.06
N THR A 2 -9.14 -22.43 -6.49
CA THR A 2 -9.53 -21.15 -5.90
C THR A 2 -8.79 -20.99 -4.57
N GLN A 3 -7.68 -20.27 -4.57
CA GLN A 3 -6.97 -19.94 -3.34
C GLN A 3 -7.80 -18.88 -2.61
N THR A 4 -8.33 -19.22 -1.44
CA THR A 4 -9.11 -18.29 -0.61
C THR A 4 -8.20 -17.15 -0.16
N ALA A 5 -8.57 -15.90 -0.44
CA ALA A 5 -7.85 -14.73 0.03
C ALA A 5 -8.00 -14.62 1.55
N ILE A 6 -6.88 -14.60 2.27
CA ILE A 6 -6.85 -14.43 3.73
C ILE A 6 -6.68 -12.94 4.02
N ALA A 7 -7.46 -12.38 4.95
CA ALA A 7 -7.29 -10.99 5.33
C ALA A 7 -6.01 -10.81 6.15
N TYR A 8 -5.32 -9.69 5.96
CA TYR A 8 -4.03 -9.40 6.61
C TYR A 8 -4.08 -9.55 8.14
N LYS A 9 -5.18 -9.09 8.76
CA LYS A 9 -5.43 -9.17 10.21
C LYS A 9 -5.50 -10.59 10.79
N ASP A 10 -5.79 -11.58 9.94
CA ASP A 10 -5.97 -12.97 10.37
C ASP A 10 -4.66 -13.79 10.25
N ILE A 11 -3.58 -13.16 9.78
CA ILE A 11 -2.27 -13.81 9.58
C ILE A 11 -1.42 -13.63 10.84
N LYS A 12 -0.97 -14.75 11.41
CA LYS A 12 0.03 -14.74 12.50
C LYS A 12 1.39 -14.30 11.95
N ASP A 13 1.98 -13.27 12.56
CA ASP A 13 3.25 -12.64 12.12
C ASP A 13 3.27 -12.35 10.61
N PRO A 14 2.45 -11.39 10.13
CA PRO A 14 2.21 -11.19 8.70
C PRO A 14 3.49 -10.89 7.93
N LEU A 15 4.41 -10.11 8.49
CA LEU A 15 5.68 -9.77 7.83
C LEU A 15 6.59 -10.97 7.65
N LYS A 16 6.56 -11.94 8.56
CA LYS A 16 7.36 -13.16 8.45
C LYS A 16 6.83 -14.09 7.36
N THR A 17 5.53 -13.98 7.06
CA THR A 17 4.82 -14.85 6.12
C THR A 17 4.75 -14.24 4.72
N LEU A 18 4.53 -12.93 4.65
CA LEU A 18 4.23 -12.20 3.42
C LEU A 18 5.44 -11.52 2.78
N VAL A 19 6.60 -11.58 3.43
CA VAL A 19 7.83 -10.92 2.98
C VAL A 19 8.93 -11.96 2.88
N ASP A 20 9.57 -12.03 1.71
CA ASP A 20 10.75 -12.85 1.53
C ASP A 20 11.90 -12.26 2.36
N PRO A 21 12.53 -13.03 3.27
CA PRO A 21 13.52 -12.48 4.20
C PRO A 21 14.80 -12.00 3.51
N SER A 22 15.14 -12.55 2.35
CA SER A 22 16.35 -12.22 1.60
C SER A 22 16.16 -11.00 0.70
N SER A 23 15.13 -11.02 -0.14
CA SER A 23 14.85 -10.00 -1.16
C SER A 23 13.93 -8.89 -0.68
N LYS A 24 13.29 -9.07 0.49
CA LYS A 24 12.25 -8.18 1.03
C LYS A 24 11.02 -8.02 0.14
N LYS A 25 10.83 -8.92 -0.83
CA LYS A 25 9.70 -8.86 -1.77
C LYS A 25 8.42 -9.47 -1.21
N ASN A 26 7.28 -9.03 -1.72
CA ASN A 26 5.98 -9.61 -1.37
C ASN A 26 5.86 -11.05 -1.88
N THR A 27 5.51 -12.00 -1.01
CA THR A 27 5.39 -13.43 -1.37
C THR A 27 4.01 -13.81 -1.94
N ALA A 28 3.03 -12.91 -1.80
CA ALA A 28 1.65 -13.07 -2.25
C ALA A 28 1.19 -11.90 -3.14
N ASP A 29 0.18 -12.17 -3.96
CA ASP A 29 -0.52 -11.14 -4.73
C ASP A 29 -1.24 -10.17 -3.76
N ILE A 30 -1.19 -8.87 -4.06
CA ILE A 30 -1.85 -7.83 -3.27
C ILE A 30 -3.12 -7.44 -4.01
N LEU A 31 -4.26 -7.47 -3.30
CA LEU A 31 -5.58 -7.25 -3.88
C LEU A 31 -6.22 -5.98 -3.30
N CYS A 32 -7.14 -5.38 -4.05
CA CYS A 32 -8.00 -4.33 -3.52
C CYS A 32 -8.78 -4.87 -2.30
N PRO A 33 -8.78 -4.17 -1.15
CA PRO A 33 -9.44 -4.66 0.06
C PRO A 33 -10.97 -4.72 -0.08
N LYS A 34 -11.57 -3.87 -0.94
CA LYS A 34 -13.02 -3.83 -1.16
C LYS A 34 -13.55 -5.20 -1.60
N GLU A 35 -14.43 -5.79 -0.78
CA GLU A 35 -14.97 -7.14 -0.97
C GLU A 35 -15.61 -7.37 -2.34
N SER A 36 -16.29 -6.35 -2.87
CA SER A 36 -16.93 -6.44 -4.19
C SER A 36 -15.98 -6.24 -5.39
N CYS A 37 -14.69 -5.94 -5.17
CA CYS A 37 -13.74 -5.62 -6.24
C CYS A 37 -12.64 -6.68 -6.35
N LYS A 38 -11.83 -6.84 -5.30
CA LYS A 38 -10.70 -7.80 -5.23
C LYS A 38 -9.83 -7.84 -6.50
N CYS A 39 -9.68 -6.74 -7.24
CA CYS A 39 -8.75 -6.71 -8.36
C CYS A 39 -7.32 -6.88 -7.86
N VAL A 40 -6.46 -7.51 -8.66
CA VAL A 40 -5.04 -7.64 -8.33
C VAL A 40 -4.38 -6.29 -8.56
N ILE A 41 -3.78 -5.71 -7.51
CA ILE A 41 -3.04 -4.46 -7.57
C ILE A 41 -1.58 -4.75 -7.93
N LEU A 42 -0.96 -5.72 -7.25
CA LEU A 42 0.42 -6.16 -7.49
C LEU A 42 0.49 -7.68 -7.47
N LYS A 43 1.28 -8.26 -8.38
CA LYS A 43 1.62 -9.69 -8.35
C LYS A 43 2.66 -9.98 -7.28
N ARG A 44 2.78 -11.25 -6.88
CA ARG A 44 3.91 -11.71 -6.07
C ARG A 44 5.25 -11.30 -6.69
N ASN A 45 6.21 -11.00 -5.83
CA ASN A 45 7.59 -10.65 -6.14
C ASN A 45 7.78 -9.35 -6.96
N THR A 46 6.78 -8.47 -7.04
CA THR A 46 6.90 -7.21 -7.80
C THR A 46 7.28 -6.01 -6.93
N ALA A 47 6.94 -6.02 -5.63
CA ALA A 47 7.20 -4.91 -4.73
C ALA A 47 8.07 -5.32 -3.54
N THR A 48 8.79 -4.34 -2.99
CA THR A 48 9.72 -4.53 -1.86
C THR A 48 9.20 -3.82 -0.63
N LEU A 49 9.23 -4.47 0.54
CA LEU A 49 8.83 -3.86 1.79
C LEU A 49 9.88 -2.83 2.22
N VAL A 50 9.42 -1.61 2.52
CA VAL A 50 10.26 -0.53 3.05
C VAL A 50 9.58 0.12 4.26
N GLU A 51 10.39 0.57 5.20
CA GLU A 51 9.94 1.39 6.33
C GLU A 51 10.20 2.85 6.02
N ARG A 52 9.19 3.69 6.26
CA ARG A 52 9.27 5.14 6.03
C ARG A 52 8.64 5.89 7.18
N ASP A 53 9.22 7.03 7.45
CA ASP A 53 8.70 8.02 8.38
C ASP A 53 7.31 8.47 7.92
N ALA A 54 6.32 8.16 8.74
CA ALA A 54 4.92 8.44 8.50
C ALA A 54 4.61 9.93 8.36
N SER A 55 5.36 10.78 9.05
CA SER A 55 5.18 12.23 9.01
C SER A 55 5.43 12.81 7.61
N LYS A 56 6.24 12.12 6.79
CA LYS A 56 6.58 12.50 5.41
C LYS A 56 5.61 11.94 4.38
N LEU A 57 4.75 11.01 4.78
CA LEU A 57 3.79 10.30 3.93
C LEU A 57 2.42 10.42 4.56
N GLN A 58 1.90 11.65 4.62
CA GLN A 58 0.52 11.88 5.02
C GLN A 58 -0.40 11.33 3.92
N LEU A 59 -1.07 10.23 4.23
CA LEU A 59 -2.15 9.72 3.40
C LEU A 59 -3.42 10.51 3.74
N PRO A 60 -4.24 10.90 2.74
CA PRO A 60 -5.54 11.47 3.03
C PRO A 60 -6.40 10.42 3.75
N ALA A 61 -7.35 10.90 4.56
CA ALA A 61 -8.36 10.03 5.15
C ALA A 61 -8.96 9.13 4.07
N SER A 62 -8.97 7.83 4.33
CA SER A 62 -9.41 6.88 3.33
C SER A 62 -10.90 7.05 3.08
N ALA A 63 -11.30 7.09 1.81
CA ALA A 63 -12.71 7.04 1.43
C ALA A 63 -13.33 5.65 1.72
N LEU A 64 -12.51 4.64 2.02
CA LEU A 64 -12.97 3.32 2.42
C LEU A 64 -13.01 3.26 3.96
N PRO A 65 -14.19 3.08 4.58
CA PRO A 65 -14.36 3.20 6.03
C PRO A 65 -13.47 2.25 6.85
N ASP A 66 -13.14 1.08 6.33
CA ASP A 66 -12.27 0.08 7.01
C ASP A 66 -10.76 0.31 6.80
N ASN A 67 -10.36 1.33 6.05
CA ASN A 67 -8.95 1.63 5.75
C ASN A 67 -8.50 2.99 6.30
N ASN A 68 -9.21 3.51 7.30
CA ASN A 68 -8.80 4.75 7.93
C ASN A 68 -7.55 4.48 8.77
N ILE A 69 -6.40 4.99 8.34
CA ILE A 69 -5.16 4.89 9.11
C ILE A 69 -5.15 6.06 10.09
N ASP A 70 -5.95 5.94 11.14
CA ASP A 70 -6.17 7.03 12.10
C ASP A 70 -4.90 7.38 12.90
N GLN A 71 -3.90 6.48 12.90
CA GLN A 71 -2.59 6.71 13.51
C GLN A 71 -1.52 5.96 12.69
N ILE A 72 -0.86 6.66 11.77
CA ILE A 72 0.36 6.13 11.17
C ILE A 72 1.45 6.25 12.24
N GLU A 73 1.90 5.13 12.80
CA GLU A 73 3.05 5.07 13.74
C GLU A 73 4.28 5.77 13.13
N GLU A 74 5.21 6.29 13.95
CA GLU A 74 6.37 7.08 13.47
C GLU A 74 7.12 6.43 12.29
N ASN A 75 7.17 5.09 12.23
CA ASN A 75 7.67 4.34 11.09
C ASN A 75 6.60 3.39 10.55
N ALA A 76 6.05 3.70 9.38
CA ALA A 76 5.10 2.84 8.69
C ALA A 76 5.73 2.04 7.56
N GLN A 77 5.09 0.92 7.23
CA GLN A 77 5.54 -0.01 6.22
C GLN A 77 4.79 0.17 4.91
N PHE A 78 5.54 0.22 3.81
CA PHE A 78 5.01 0.44 2.47
C PHE A 78 5.58 -0.58 1.50
N TRP A 79 4.79 -0.91 0.49
CA TRP A 79 5.28 -1.62 -0.69
C TRP A 79 5.87 -0.62 -1.66
N LEU A 80 7.20 -0.63 -1.79
CA LEU A 80 7.91 0.13 -2.81
C LEU A 80 7.80 -0.62 -4.14
N VAL A 81 7.21 0.05 -5.11
CA VAL A 81 7.07 -0.42 -6.49
C VAL A 81 8.13 0.27 -7.36
N GLY A 82 8.86 -0.49 -8.16
CA GLY A 82 10.00 0.03 -8.93
C GLY A 82 9.57 0.83 -10.15
N ASN A 83 8.52 0.37 -10.85
CA ASN A 83 7.96 1.02 -12.03
C ASN A 83 6.43 1.04 -11.97
N MET A 84 5.81 2.07 -12.53
CA MET A 84 4.35 2.15 -12.68
C MET A 84 3.77 0.96 -13.46
N MET A 85 4.53 0.38 -14.39
CA MET A 85 4.13 -0.79 -15.17
C MET A 85 4.10 -2.10 -14.35
N ASP A 86 4.59 -2.10 -13.11
CA ASP A 86 4.53 -3.27 -12.23
C ASP A 86 3.15 -3.44 -11.58
N PHE A 87 2.26 -2.45 -11.70
CA PHE A 87 0.87 -2.54 -11.26
C PHE A 87 0.02 -3.29 -12.28
N GLU A 88 -0.79 -4.22 -11.79
CA GLU A 88 -1.80 -4.91 -12.60
C GLU A 88 -3.06 -4.06 -12.76
N ASN A 89 -3.54 -3.47 -11.66
CA ASN A 89 -4.69 -2.56 -11.64
C ASN A 89 -4.47 -1.45 -10.61
N VAL A 90 -4.29 -0.22 -11.09
CA VAL A 90 -4.13 0.97 -10.24
C VAL A 90 -4.83 2.17 -10.88
N GLY A 91 -5.43 3.01 -10.04
CA GLY A 91 -5.99 4.30 -10.45
C GLY A 91 -5.19 5.44 -9.82
N PHE A 92 -4.84 6.44 -10.61
CA PHE A 92 -4.19 7.65 -10.13
C PHE A 92 -5.20 8.79 -10.08
N SER A 93 -5.25 9.51 -8.96
CA SER A 93 -6.00 10.75 -8.87
C SER A 93 -5.33 11.84 -9.70
N LYS A 94 -6.07 12.93 -9.97
CA LYS A 94 -5.47 14.14 -10.52
C LYS A 94 -4.42 14.69 -9.55
N THR A 95 -3.37 15.27 -10.10
CA THR A 95 -2.38 16.02 -9.31
C THR A 95 -3.09 17.15 -8.57
N VAL A 96 -2.86 17.23 -7.26
CA VAL A 96 -3.24 18.41 -6.49
C VAL A 96 -2.13 19.44 -6.67
N ASP A 97 -2.44 20.56 -7.33
CA ASP A 97 -1.52 21.69 -7.37
C ASP A 97 -1.33 22.19 -5.94
N THR A 98 -0.13 21.98 -5.38
CA THR A 98 0.20 22.57 -4.09
C THR A 98 0.31 24.07 -4.30
N THR A 99 -0.71 24.80 -3.85
CA THR A 99 -0.76 26.27 -3.90
C THR A 99 0.42 26.85 -3.13
N LYS A 100 1.54 27.13 -3.81
CA LYS A 100 2.46 28.19 -3.39
C LYS A 100 2.03 29.46 -4.12
N ASN A 101 1.20 30.26 -3.47
CA ASN A 101 1.14 31.68 -3.78
C ASN A 101 2.05 32.41 -2.78
N PRO A 102 3.31 32.75 -3.12
CA PRO A 102 4.05 33.74 -2.35
C PRO A 102 3.56 35.12 -2.80
N LYS A 103 2.53 35.65 -2.15
CA LYS A 103 2.23 37.08 -2.22
C LYS A 103 1.97 37.62 -0.81
N ASN A 104 2.94 38.44 -0.39
CA ASN A 104 2.86 39.55 0.56
C ASN A 104 3.24 39.26 2.03
N MET A 105 4.50 39.53 2.35
CA MET A 105 4.88 40.43 3.47
C MET A 105 6.04 41.30 3.01
#